data_AF-A0A1F8TPP0-F1
#
_entry.id   AF-A0A1F8TPP0-F1
#
_cell.length_a   1.000
_cell.length_b   1.000
_cell.length_c   1.000
_cell.angle_alpha   90.00
_cell.angle_beta   90.00
_cell.angle_gamma   90.00
#
_symmetry.space_group_name_H-M   'P 1'
#
loop_
_entity.id
_entity.type
_entity.pdbx_description
1 polymer ?
#
loop_
_entity_poly.entity_id
_entity_poly.type
_entity_poly.pdbx_seq_one_letter_code
_entity_poly.pdbx_strand_id
1 'polypeptide(L)'
;MSESNRDLLNLTYPFRETLKPGAPLFRNVRNHIIASNEIALRAAKKQAEAGGFFAEIIEAGMQGEAREVGRRLAERLKETVRIRPRPFCLLAGGETTVTLRGDGQGGRNQELVLGAVETLRGMQDILLLSIATDGEDGPTDAAGALATGESAQRAESLGMAAADYLSRNDAYSFFAKLDDLIKPGPSGTNVNDLVFLFAF
;
A
#
# COMPACT_ATOMS: atom_id res chain seq x y z
N MET A 1 -11.11 -14.61 29.48
CA MET A 1 -12.46 -14.00 29.55
C MET A 1 -12.75 -13.68 31.00
N SER A 2 -13.11 -12.44 31.31
CA SER A 2 -13.57 -12.05 32.65
C SER A 2 -14.84 -12.81 33.03
N GLU A 3 -15.11 -12.95 34.33
CA GLU A 3 -16.37 -13.53 34.85
C GLU A 3 -17.61 -12.84 34.25
N SER A 4 -17.56 -11.51 34.13
CA SER A 4 -18.60 -10.70 33.48
C SER A 4 -18.94 -11.13 32.04
N ASN A 5 -17.97 -11.64 31.26
CA ASN A 5 -18.22 -12.12 29.89
C ASN A 5 -18.83 -13.52 29.85
N ARG A 6 -18.57 -14.35 30.88
CA ARG A 6 -19.20 -15.67 31.01
C ARG A 6 -20.65 -15.54 31.45
N ASP A 7 -20.93 -14.56 32.32
CA ASP A 7 -22.29 -14.27 32.77
C ASP A 7 -23.16 -13.76 31.60
N LEU A 8 -22.63 -12.93 30.70
CA LEU A 8 -23.35 -12.49 29.49
C LEU A 8 -23.71 -13.64 28.54
N LEU A 9 -22.89 -14.69 28.47
CA LEU A 9 -23.14 -15.86 27.62
C LEU A 9 -24.05 -16.90 28.30
N ASN A 10 -24.14 -16.90 29.63
CA ASN A 10 -24.92 -17.85 30.44
C ASN A 10 -26.22 -17.27 31.03
N LEU A 11 -26.49 -15.98 30.83
CA LEU A 11 -27.72 -15.32 31.26
C LEU A 11 -28.89 -15.74 30.37
N THR A 12 -29.91 -16.35 30.98
CA THR A 12 -31.26 -16.60 30.42
C THR A 12 -32.09 -15.31 30.28
N TYR A 13 -31.46 -14.17 30.02
CA TYR A 13 -32.13 -12.93 29.63
C TYR A 13 -32.35 -12.97 28.11
N PRO A 14 -33.48 -12.45 27.58
CA PRO A 14 -33.75 -12.48 26.15
C PRO A 14 -32.88 -11.44 25.44
N PHE A 15 -31.59 -11.73 25.27
CA PHE A 15 -30.73 -10.95 24.39
C PHE A 15 -31.22 -11.12 22.96
N ARG A 16 -31.35 -9.99 22.25
CA ARG A 16 -31.63 -10.02 20.82
C ARG A 16 -30.39 -10.57 20.12
N GLU A 17 -30.50 -11.78 19.59
CA GLU A 17 -29.49 -12.41 18.74
C GLU A 17 -29.19 -11.54 17.50
N THR A 18 -27.98 -11.67 16.97
CA THR A 18 -27.59 -11.06 15.70
C THR A 18 -28.50 -11.54 14.56
N LEU A 19 -28.84 -10.62 13.64
CA LEU A 19 -29.68 -10.95 12.50
C LEU A 19 -29.00 -12.02 11.63
N LYS A 20 -29.71 -13.13 11.40
CA LYS A 20 -29.24 -14.19 10.50
C LYS A 20 -29.61 -13.88 9.05
N PRO A 21 -28.89 -14.46 8.07
CA PRO A 21 -29.28 -14.36 6.67
C PRO A 21 -30.77 -14.72 6.48
N GLY A 22 -31.51 -13.91 5.74
CA GLY A 22 -32.96 -14.10 5.52
C GLY A 22 -33.89 -13.57 6.62
N ALA A 23 -33.37 -12.92 7.67
CA ALA A 23 -34.21 -12.28 8.68
C ALA A 23 -35.22 -11.30 8.05
N PRO A 24 -36.52 -11.34 8.43
CA PRO A 24 -37.54 -10.45 7.86
C PRO A 24 -37.20 -8.96 7.97
N LEU A 25 -36.40 -8.59 8.98
CA LEU A 25 -35.92 -7.22 9.18
C LEU A 25 -35.04 -6.71 8.03
N PHE A 26 -34.40 -7.58 7.25
CA PHE A 26 -33.62 -7.18 6.07
C PHE A 26 -34.46 -6.85 4.84
N ARG A 27 -35.78 -7.09 4.83
CA ARG A 27 -36.65 -6.83 3.66
C ARG A 27 -36.60 -5.39 3.16
N ASN A 28 -36.36 -4.43 4.06
CA ASN A 28 -36.30 -3.01 3.75
C ASN A 28 -34.86 -2.44 3.85
N VAL A 29 -33.84 -3.29 3.94
CA VAL A 29 -32.44 -2.88 4.08
C VAL A 29 -31.73 -3.07 2.74
N ARG A 30 -31.06 -2.02 2.27
CA ARG A 30 -30.17 -2.06 1.11
C ARG A 30 -28.82 -1.51 1.52
N ASN A 31 -27.76 -2.28 1.30
CA ASN A 31 -26.39 -1.86 1.58
C ASN A 31 -25.70 -1.55 0.26
N HIS A 32 -25.08 -0.38 0.17
CA HIS A 32 -24.32 0.06 -0.99
C HIS A 32 -22.90 0.42 -0.56
N ILE A 33 -21.90 -0.20 -1.18
CA ILE A 33 -20.51 0.17 -1.00
C ILE A 33 -20.23 1.35 -1.94
N ILE A 34 -20.12 2.55 -1.37
CA ILE A 34 -19.87 3.78 -2.13
C ILE A 34 -18.39 4.16 -2.21
N ALA A 35 -17.56 3.57 -1.35
CA ALA A 35 -16.11 3.74 -1.33
C ALA A 35 -15.45 2.41 -0.96
N SER A 36 -14.41 2.03 -1.70
CA SER A 36 -13.59 0.84 -1.45
C SER A 36 -12.25 0.99 -2.17
N ASN A 37 -11.27 0.15 -1.81
CA ASN A 37 -9.99 0.09 -2.50
C ASN A 37 -10.17 -0.20 -4.00
N GLU A 38 -11.12 -1.09 -4.34
CA GLU A 38 -11.43 -1.41 -5.73
C GLU A 38 -11.97 -0.20 -6.51
N ILE A 39 -12.86 0.60 -5.90
CA ILE A 39 -13.37 1.83 -6.52
C ILE A 39 -12.22 2.81 -6.75
N ALA A 40 -11.32 2.97 -5.78
CA ALA A 40 -10.14 3.81 -5.90
C ALA A 40 -9.18 3.33 -6.99
N LEU A 41 -8.87 2.02 -7.07
CA LEU A 41 -8.05 1.42 -8.12
C LEU A 41 -8.64 1.64 -9.52
N ARG A 42 -9.96 1.49 -9.67
CA ARG A 42 -10.64 1.74 -10.95
C ARG A 42 -10.58 3.21 -11.34
N ALA A 43 -10.70 4.13 -10.39
CA ALA A 43 -10.53 5.55 -10.63
C ALA A 43 -9.08 5.88 -11.03
N ALA A 44 -8.11 5.34 -10.31
CA ALA A 44 -6.69 5.47 -10.58
C ALA A 44 -6.30 4.93 -11.97
N LYS A 45 -6.82 3.76 -12.37
CA LYS A 45 -6.64 3.19 -13.71
C LYS A 45 -7.15 4.14 -14.80
N LYS A 46 -8.38 4.66 -14.64
CA LYS A 46 -8.97 5.61 -15.60
C LYS A 46 -8.11 6.88 -15.71
N GLN A 47 -7.58 7.37 -14.59
CA GLN A 47 -6.71 8.54 -14.59
C GLN A 47 -5.39 8.27 -15.31
N ALA A 48 -4.78 7.10 -15.11
CA ALA A 48 -3.57 6.70 -15.84
C ALA A 48 -3.82 6.57 -17.34
N GLU A 49 -4.96 5.99 -17.76
CA GLU A 49 -5.36 5.91 -19.17
C GLU A 49 -5.56 7.30 -19.79
N ALA A 50 -6.20 8.22 -19.06
CA ALA A 50 -6.34 9.61 -19.49
C ALA A 50 -4.99 10.34 -19.61
N GLY A 51 -3.99 9.90 -18.83
CA GLY A 51 -2.60 10.35 -18.93
C GLY A 51 -1.79 9.70 -20.08
N GLY A 52 -2.40 8.83 -20.89
CA GLY A 52 -1.76 8.20 -22.06
C GLY A 52 -1.06 6.87 -21.76
N PHE A 53 -1.19 6.32 -20.56
CA PHE A 53 -0.60 5.02 -20.20
C PHE A 53 -1.52 3.87 -20.58
N PHE A 54 -0.95 2.76 -21.04
CA PHE A 54 -1.65 1.48 -20.95
C PHE A 54 -1.76 1.08 -19.47
N ALA A 55 -2.97 1.07 -18.90
CA ALA A 55 -3.17 0.82 -17.47
C ALA A 55 -3.80 -0.56 -17.20
N GLU A 56 -3.27 -1.29 -16.22
CA GLU A 56 -3.76 -2.61 -15.81
C GLU A 56 -3.78 -2.74 -14.28
N ILE A 57 -4.92 -3.12 -13.71
CA ILE A 57 -4.98 -3.51 -12.29
C ILE A 57 -4.52 -4.96 -12.20
N ILE A 58 -3.37 -5.19 -11.56
CA ILE A 58 -2.74 -6.51 -11.46
C ILE A 58 -3.11 -7.24 -10.15
N GLU A 59 -3.50 -6.51 -9.09
CA GLU A 59 -3.84 -7.08 -7.79
C GLU A 59 -4.74 -6.12 -6.99
N ALA A 60 -5.92 -6.55 -6.53
CA ALA A 60 -6.90 -5.70 -5.82
C ALA A 60 -7.14 -6.11 -4.35
N GLY A 61 -6.29 -7.00 -3.83
CA GLY A 61 -6.37 -7.54 -2.47
C GLY A 61 -4.99 -7.87 -1.92
N MET A 62 -4.00 -7.04 -2.26
CA MET A 62 -2.61 -7.18 -1.86
C MET A 62 -2.49 -7.25 -0.33
N GLN A 63 -1.78 -8.25 0.17
CA GLN A 63 -1.52 -8.46 1.60
C GLN A 63 -0.13 -9.06 1.78
N GLY A 64 0.36 -9.02 3.02
CA GLY A 64 1.62 -9.63 3.42
C GLY A 64 2.65 -8.61 3.91
N GLU A 65 3.87 -9.09 4.12
CA GLU A 65 4.97 -8.26 4.62
C GLU A 65 5.39 -7.23 3.57
N ALA A 66 5.34 -5.94 3.94
CA ALA A 66 5.52 -4.81 3.03
C ALA A 66 6.79 -4.92 2.17
N ARG A 67 7.94 -5.19 2.79
CA ARG A 67 9.24 -5.30 2.09
C ARG A 67 9.27 -6.43 1.04
N GLU A 68 8.60 -7.54 1.31
CA GLU A 68 8.54 -8.69 0.38
C GLU A 68 7.59 -8.42 -0.77
N VAL A 69 6.47 -7.77 -0.48
CA VAL A 69 5.52 -7.32 -1.50
C VAL A 69 6.18 -6.30 -2.44
N GLY A 70 6.93 -5.35 -1.88
CA GLY A 70 7.70 -4.36 -2.64
C GLY A 70 8.68 -4.99 -3.62
N ARG A 71 9.49 -5.93 -3.13
CA ARG A 71 10.42 -6.72 -3.95
C ARG A 71 9.69 -7.47 -5.07
N ARG A 72 8.58 -8.15 -4.75
CA ARG A 72 7.76 -8.90 -5.73
C ARG A 72 7.21 -7.99 -6.83
N LEU A 73 6.68 -6.83 -6.46
CA LEU A 73 6.15 -5.84 -7.40
C LEU A 73 7.25 -5.25 -8.29
N ALA A 74 8.43 -4.98 -7.73
CA ALA A 74 9.58 -4.53 -8.49
C ALA A 74 10.05 -5.58 -9.52
N GLU A 75 10.09 -6.87 -9.15
CA GLU A 75 10.41 -7.95 -10.11
C GLU A 75 9.35 -8.04 -11.21
N ARG A 76 8.06 -7.91 -10.86
CA ARG A 76 6.98 -7.89 -11.85
C ARG A 76 7.12 -6.72 -12.83
N LEU A 77 7.51 -5.53 -12.36
CA LEU A 77 7.77 -4.38 -13.22
C LEU A 77 8.93 -4.67 -14.17
N LYS A 78 10.03 -5.20 -13.65
CA LYS A 78 11.24 -5.58 -14.42
C LYS A 78 10.95 -6.61 -15.50
N GLU A 79 10.13 -7.61 -15.22
CA GLU A 79 9.66 -8.58 -16.21
C GLU A 79 8.77 -7.92 -17.25
N THR A 80 7.81 -7.09 -16.82
CA THR A 80 6.83 -6.45 -17.72
C THR A 80 7.50 -5.50 -18.71
N VAL A 81 8.50 -4.73 -18.27
CA VAL A 81 9.28 -3.82 -19.13
C VAL A 81 9.91 -4.54 -20.33
N ARG A 82 10.24 -5.83 -20.21
CA ARG A 82 10.86 -6.62 -21.29
C ARG A 82 9.87 -7.07 -22.36
N ILE A 83 8.59 -7.15 -22.03
CA ILE A 83 7.56 -7.78 -22.88
C ILE A 83 6.46 -6.83 -23.32
N ARG A 84 6.35 -5.66 -22.66
CA ARG A 84 5.28 -4.69 -22.91
C ARG A 84 5.85 -3.38 -23.44
N PRO A 85 5.30 -2.85 -24.54
CA PRO A 85 5.63 -1.50 -25.00
C PRO A 85 5.28 -0.45 -23.93
N ARG A 86 6.13 0.56 -23.82
CA ARG A 86 5.91 1.75 -22.97
C ARG A 86 5.12 2.82 -23.75
N PRO A 87 4.38 3.73 -23.08
CA PRO A 87 4.23 3.85 -21.63
C PRO A 87 3.12 2.95 -21.05
N PHE A 88 3.35 2.39 -19.86
CA PHE A 88 2.35 1.62 -19.12
C PHE A 88 2.36 1.91 -17.62
N CYS A 89 1.23 1.63 -16.96
CA CYS A 89 1.04 1.72 -15.52
C CYS A 89 0.38 0.43 -15.01
N LEU A 90 1.06 -0.30 -14.14
CA LEU A 90 0.43 -1.40 -13.38
C LEU A 90 -0.05 -0.85 -12.04
N LEU A 91 -1.25 -1.24 -11.64
CA LEU A 91 -1.86 -0.82 -10.38
C LEU A 91 -2.09 -2.02 -9.47
N ALA A 92 -1.71 -1.89 -8.22
CA ALA A 92 -2.07 -2.82 -7.17
C ALA A 92 -2.70 -2.07 -5.98
N GLY A 93 -3.52 -2.74 -5.20
CA GLY A 93 -4.12 -2.17 -4.00
C GLY A 93 -4.48 -3.26 -3.00
N GLY A 94 -4.62 -2.85 -1.74
CA GLY A 94 -4.80 -3.75 -0.61
C GLY A 94 -4.25 -3.10 0.65
N GLU A 95 -3.74 -3.92 1.57
CA GLU A 95 -3.20 -3.49 2.86
C GLU A 95 -2.04 -4.42 3.24
N THR A 96 -0.82 -3.91 3.26
CA THR A 96 0.34 -4.66 3.77
C THR A 96 0.55 -4.45 5.26
N THR A 97 1.41 -5.27 5.85
CA THR A 97 1.81 -5.12 7.25
C THR A 97 3.33 -5.05 7.35
N VAL A 98 3.80 -4.41 8.42
CA VAL A 98 5.21 -4.37 8.79
C VAL A 98 5.41 -5.15 10.06
N THR A 99 6.33 -6.12 10.05
CA THR A 99 6.84 -6.72 11.28
C THR A 99 7.93 -5.83 11.84
N LEU A 100 7.64 -5.13 12.94
CA LEU A 100 8.63 -4.28 13.62
C LEU A 100 9.74 -5.11 14.25
N ARG A 101 10.98 -4.76 13.93
CA ARG A 101 12.23 -5.38 14.41
C ARG A 101 13.22 -4.34 14.92
N GLY A 102 13.14 -3.10 14.45
CA GLY A 102 13.92 -1.96 14.93
C GLY A 102 13.08 -0.86 15.55
N ASP A 103 13.76 0.24 15.88
CA ASP A 103 13.23 1.46 16.50
C ASP A 103 13.15 2.65 15.52
N GLY A 104 13.31 2.37 14.22
CA GLY A 104 13.21 3.34 13.15
C GLY A 104 11.80 3.90 12.95
N GLN A 105 11.70 4.89 12.07
CA GLN A 105 10.45 5.53 11.71
C GLN A 105 10.04 5.14 10.28
N GLY A 106 8.75 4.86 10.09
CA GLY A 106 8.20 4.53 8.77
C GLY A 106 6.81 3.93 8.85
N GLY A 107 6.26 3.61 7.70
CA GLY A 107 5.01 2.87 7.56
C GLY A 107 5.12 1.81 6.47
N ARG A 108 4.01 1.11 6.25
CA ARG A 108 3.95 -0.05 5.33
C ARG A 108 4.12 0.36 3.87
N ASN A 109 3.64 1.54 3.46
CA ASN A 109 3.80 2.02 2.08
C ASN A 109 5.25 2.43 1.83
N GLN A 110 5.87 3.12 2.78
CA GLN A 110 7.29 3.46 2.74
C GLN A 110 8.16 2.19 2.74
N GLU A 111 7.88 1.22 3.61
CA GLU A 111 8.66 -0.02 3.68
C GLU A 111 8.50 -0.90 2.42
N LEU A 112 7.31 -0.89 1.79
CA LEU A 112 7.08 -1.53 0.50
C LEU A 112 7.98 -0.91 -0.57
N VAL A 113 8.00 0.42 -0.68
CA VAL A 113 8.84 1.12 -1.66
C VAL A 113 10.32 0.88 -1.37
N LEU A 114 10.74 0.86 -0.10
CA LEU A 114 12.12 0.57 0.28
C LEU A 114 12.54 -0.85 -0.10
N GLY A 115 11.64 -1.82 0.07
CA GLY A 115 11.83 -3.21 -0.38
C GLY A 115 12.01 -3.37 -1.89
N ALA A 116 11.56 -2.39 -2.69
CA ALA A 116 11.71 -2.38 -4.14
C ALA A 116 13.05 -1.80 -4.62
N VAL A 117 13.72 -0.94 -3.82
CA VAL A 117 14.85 -0.10 -4.26
C VAL A 117 15.97 -0.90 -4.93
N GLU A 118 16.42 -2.01 -4.31
CA GLU A 118 17.52 -2.81 -4.87
C GLU A 118 17.13 -3.53 -6.16
N THR A 119 15.89 -4.03 -6.26
CA THR A 119 15.42 -4.71 -7.48
C THR A 119 15.31 -3.75 -8.66
N LEU A 120 14.95 -2.48 -8.40
CA LEU A 120 14.79 -1.44 -9.43
C LEU A 120 16.13 -0.85 -9.90
N ARG A 121 17.22 -1.05 -9.17
CA ARG A 121 18.53 -0.47 -9.43
C ARG A 121 18.93 -0.54 -10.91
N GLY A 122 19.25 0.61 -11.48
CA GLY A 122 19.73 0.77 -12.86
C GLY A 122 18.65 0.65 -13.94
N MET A 123 17.39 0.45 -13.58
CA MET A 123 16.29 0.46 -14.55
C MET A 123 15.98 1.90 -15.00
N GLN A 124 15.92 2.10 -16.31
CA GLN A 124 15.64 3.42 -16.90
C GLN A 124 14.14 3.64 -17.11
N ASP A 125 13.71 4.88 -16.91
CA ASP A 125 12.35 5.39 -17.10
C ASP A 125 11.28 4.54 -16.43
N ILE A 126 11.48 4.24 -15.15
CA ILE A 126 10.50 3.57 -14.30
C ILE A 126 10.27 4.35 -13.01
N LEU A 127 9.11 4.10 -12.41
CA LEU A 127 8.73 4.65 -11.11
C LEU A 127 7.85 3.64 -10.38
N LEU A 128 8.17 3.31 -9.15
CA LEU A 128 7.30 2.58 -8.25
C LEU A 128 6.94 3.49 -7.08
N LEU A 129 5.66 3.66 -6.79
CA LEU A 129 5.21 4.41 -5.62
C LEU A 129 4.05 3.70 -4.92
N SER A 130 3.98 3.86 -3.61
CA SER A 130 2.93 3.30 -2.75
C SER A 130 2.40 4.41 -1.85
N ILE A 131 1.09 4.50 -1.70
CA ILE A 131 0.42 5.53 -0.88
C ILE A 131 -0.73 4.94 -0.06
N ALA A 132 -0.85 5.39 1.19
CA ALA A 132 -2.02 5.26 2.02
C ALA A 132 -3.06 6.30 1.61
N THR A 133 -4.31 5.87 1.40
CA THR A 133 -5.36 6.76 0.90
C THR A 133 -5.88 7.76 1.92
N ASP A 134 -5.58 7.60 3.20
CA ASP A 134 -5.86 8.58 4.27
C ASP A 134 -4.84 9.72 4.34
N GLY A 135 -3.70 9.57 3.66
CA GLY A 135 -2.64 10.58 3.60
C GLY A 135 -1.53 10.38 4.64
N GLU A 136 -1.59 9.31 5.44
CA GLU A 136 -0.66 9.03 6.53
C GLU A 136 -0.24 7.56 6.53
N ASP A 137 1.07 7.28 6.62
CA ASP A 137 1.64 5.93 6.60
C ASP A 137 2.50 5.70 7.84
N GLY A 138 2.00 4.87 8.75
CA GLY A 138 2.60 4.68 10.07
C GLY A 138 2.57 5.95 10.93
N PRO A 139 3.43 6.07 11.96
CA PRO A 139 3.55 7.28 12.77
C PRO A 139 4.40 8.36 12.06
N THR A 140 3.97 8.77 10.86
CA THR A 140 4.69 9.75 10.02
C THR A 140 3.73 10.76 9.39
N ASP A 141 4.28 11.84 8.80
CA ASP A 141 3.52 12.86 8.07
C ASP A 141 3.46 12.59 6.55
N ALA A 142 3.90 11.40 6.12
CA ALA A 142 3.90 10.99 4.73
C ALA A 142 2.83 9.94 4.49
N ALA A 143 2.16 9.99 3.33
CA ALA A 143 1.26 8.94 2.86
C ALA A 143 2.02 7.72 2.34
N GLY A 144 3.32 7.86 2.06
CA GLY A 144 4.11 6.83 1.41
C GLY A 144 5.38 7.41 0.79
N ALA A 145 5.92 6.72 -0.22
CA ALA A 145 7.16 7.10 -0.89
C ALA A 145 7.15 6.68 -2.35
N LEU A 146 8.19 7.09 -3.08
CA LEU A 146 8.49 6.63 -4.43
C LEU A 146 9.94 6.15 -4.57
N ALA A 147 10.18 5.29 -5.54
CA ALA A 147 11.51 4.85 -5.94
C ALA A 147 11.60 4.78 -7.47
N THR A 148 12.75 5.19 -7.99
CA THR A 148 13.16 5.02 -9.39
C THR A 148 14.32 4.05 -9.48
N GLY A 149 14.79 3.74 -10.68
CA GLY A 149 16.01 2.93 -10.82
C GLY A 149 17.28 3.61 -10.33
N GLU A 150 17.23 4.91 -10.03
CA GLU A 150 18.35 5.70 -9.53
C GLU A 150 18.37 5.81 -7.99
N SER A 151 17.26 5.49 -7.31
CA SER A 151 17.13 5.68 -5.86
C SER A 151 18.23 4.96 -5.07
N ALA A 152 18.64 3.76 -5.50
CA ALA A 152 19.72 3.03 -4.84
C ALA A 152 21.07 3.76 -4.95
N GLN A 153 21.41 4.27 -6.14
CA GLN A 153 22.66 5.01 -6.37
C GLN A 153 22.67 6.37 -5.66
N ARG A 154 21.52 7.06 -5.62
CA ARG A 154 21.35 8.30 -4.85
C ARG A 154 21.59 8.06 -3.37
N ALA A 155 21.07 6.97 -2.82
CA ALA A 155 21.28 6.58 -1.42
C ALA A 155 22.76 6.26 -1.13
N GLU A 156 23.42 5.49 -1.99
CA GLU A 156 24.84 5.15 -1.83
C GLU A 156 25.75 6.38 -1.84
N SER A 157 25.43 7.37 -2.69
CA SER A 157 26.16 8.64 -2.75
C SER A 157 26.07 9.44 -1.44
N LEU A 158 25.09 9.13 -0.58
CA LEU A 158 24.91 9.68 0.76
C LEU A 158 25.42 8.72 1.87
N GLY A 159 26.11 7.64 1.51
CA GLY A 159 26.58 6.63 2.45
C GLY A 159 25.47 5.77 3.07
N MET A 160 24.33 5.64 2.38
CA MET A 160 23.17 4.89 2.84
C MET A 160 22.99 3.60 2.04
N ALA A 161 22.48 2.55 2.70
CA ALA A 161 22.13 1.28 2.06
C ALA A 161 20.69 0.91 2.40
N ALA A 162 19.86 0.59 1.39
CA ALA A 162 18.44 0.28 1.61
C ALA A 162 18.23 -0.90 2.59
N ALA A 163 19.10 -1.92 2.51
CA ALA A 163 19.06 -3.08 3.40
C ALA A 163 19.26 -2.71 4.89
N ASP A 164 20.11 -1.73 5.18
CA ASP A 164 20.33 -1.24 6.55
C ASP A 164 19.04 -0.62 7.10
N TYR A 165 18.45 0.35 6.37
CA TYR A 165 17.21 1.02 6.78
C TYR A 165 16.01 0.05 6.89
N LEU A 166 15.93 -0.98 6.04
CA LEU A 166 14.92 -2.06 6.17
C LEU A 166 15.10 -2.88 7.45
N SER A 167 16.34 -3.14 7.86
CA SER A 167 16.62 -3.97 9.05
C SER A 167 16.15 -3.31 10.35
N ARG A 168 16.15 -1.98 10.38
CA ARG A 168 15.76 -1.13 11.51
C ARG A 168 14.37 -0.49 11.39
N ASN A 169 13.59 -0.85 10.37
CA ASN A 169 12.26 -0.28 10.05
C ASN A 169 12.28 1.27 9.92
N ASP A 170 13.30 1.84 9.29
CA ASP A 170 13.51 3.28 9.21
C ASP A 170 13.30 3.85 7.79
N ALA A 171 12.26 3.38 7.10
CA ALA A 171 11.99 3.77 5.72
C ALA A 171 11.75 5.29 5.56
N TYR A 172 11.17 5.94 6.57
CA TYR A 172 10.93 7.38 6.55
C TYR A 172 12.22 8.18 6.41
N SER A 173 13.22 7.88 7.25
CA SER A 173 14.51 8.58 7.23
C SER A 173 15.28 8.36 5.92
N PHE A 174 15.13 7.18 5.31
CA PHE A 174 15.73 6.87 4.01
C PHE A 174 15.16 7.80 2.92
N PHE A 175 13.84 7.82 2.76
CA PHE A 175 13.21 8.63 1.71
C PHE A 175 13.23 10.12 2.00
N ALA A 176 13.22 10.54 3.28
CA ALA A 176 13.40 11.93 3.66
C ALA A 176 14.74 12.50 3.17
N LYS A 177 15.83 11.72 3.28
CA LYS A 177 17.16 12.12 2.80
C LYS A 177 17.26 12.14 1.28
N LEU A 178 16.41 11.38 0.59
CA LEU A 178 16.32 11.41 -0.86
C LEU A 178 15.37 12.48 -1.38
N ASP A 179 14.50 13.07 -0.55
CA ASP A 179 13.37 13.90 -0.98
C ASP A 179 12.35 13.12 -1.85
N ASP A 180 12.14 11.84 -1.51
CA ASP A 180 11.28 10.89 -2.24
C ASP A 180 10.01 10.51 -1.43
N LEU A 181 9.67 11.28 -0.38
CA LEU A 181 8.45 11.10 0.42
C LEU A 181 7.23 11.73 -0.27
N ILE A 182 6.07 11.08 -0.13
CA ILE A 182 4.80 11.59 -0.67
C ILE A 182 3.98 12.17 0.49
N LYS A 183 3.84 13.50 0.54
CA LYS A 183 3.19 14.24 1.63
C LYS A 183 2.02 15.11 1.16
N PRO A 184 0.88 14.51 0.75
CA PRO A 184 -0.29 15.26 0.28
C PRO A 184 -1.09 15.90 1.44
N GLY A 185 -0.81 15.51 2.69
CA GLY A 185 -1.66 15.83 3.83
C GLY A 185 -2.88 14.90 3.93
N PRO A 186 -3.71 15.08 4.98
CA PRO A 186 -4.85 14.21 5.22
C PRO A 186 -5.90 14.34 4.12
N SER A 187 -6.37 13.20 3.59
CA SER A 187 -7.35 13.17 2.49
C SER A 187 -8.80 13.26 2.96
N GLY A 188 -9.06 12.93 4.24
CA GLY A 188 -10.41 12.83 4.81
C GLY A 188 -11.16 11.54 4.45
N THR A 189 -10.50 10.55 3.86
CA THR A 189 -11.08 9.22 3.54
C THR A 189 -10.08 8.10 3.83
N ASN A 190 -10.52 6.85 3.98
CA ASN A 190 -9.60 5.71 4.04
C ASN A 190 -10.22 4.51 3.31
N VAL A 191 -9.53 4.07 2.26
CA VAL A 191 -9.82 2.84 1.50
C VAL A 191 -8.54 2.04 1.26
N ASN A 192 -7.66 2.01 2.26
CA ASN A 192 -6.39 1.28 2.31
C ASN A 192 -5.31 1.84 1.35
N ASP A 193 -4.44 0.99 0.83
CA ASP A 193 -3.24 1.38 0.07
C ASP A 193 -3.43 1.26 -1.46
N LEU A 194 -2.73 2.11 -2.20
CA LEU A 194 -2.58 2.03 -3.66
C LEU A 194 -1.11 2.02 -4.04
N VAL A 195 -0.74 1.15 -4.98
CA VAL A 195 0.61 1.01 -5.53
C VAL A 195 0.56 1.20 -7.04
N PHE A 196 1.50 1.96 -7.57
CA PHE A 196 1.62 2.26 -8.99
C PHE A 196 3.02 1.93 -9.47
N LEU A 197 3.09 1.22 -10.60
CA LEU A 197 4.33 0.80 -11.23
C LEU A 197 4.32 1.32 -12.67
N PHE A 198 5.02 2.41 -12.90
CA PHE A 198 5.13 3.06 -14.19
C PHE A 198 6.38 2.61 -14.95
N ALA A 199 6.23 2.53 -16.27
CA ALA A 199 7.33 2.62 -17.22
C ALA A 199 6.96 3.65 -18.28
N PHE A 200 7.84 4.62 -18.53
CA PHE A 200 7.62 5.75 -19.44
C PHE A 200 8.16 5.46 -20.85
#